data_AF-A0AAD7FHM6-F1
#
_entry.id   AF-A0AAD7FHM6-F1
#
_cell.length_a   1.000
_cell.length_b   1.000
_cell.length_c   1.000
_cell.angle_alpha   90.00
_cell.angle_beta   90.00
_cell.angle_gamma   90.00
#
_symmetry.space_group_name_H-M   'P 1'
#
loop_
_entity.id
_entity.type
_entity.pdbx_description
1 polymer ?
#
loop_
_entity_poly.entity_id
_entity_poly.type
_entity_poly.pdbx_seq_one_letter_code
_entity_poly.pdbx_strand_id
1 'polypeptide(L)'
;MLGWARKYGLRVNLDLHTIPGSQNGYNHSGKFGQVNFLNGQMGVANAQRALDYIRTITEFISQPEWKNLIPVFGIVNEALLHTIGRPQLTSFYLEAHDMIRGITGYGEGNGPYILIHDGFDGVPNWAGFLQGSDRIVLDMHPYFAFDGLPNDAPIATGTDPSKAGGIWPKQQHI
;
A
#
# COMPACT_ATOMS: atom_id res chain seq x y z
N MET A 1 -17.33 -11.76 5.55
CA MET A 1 -16.68 -10.44 5.40
C MET A 1 -17.32 -9.59 4.31
N LEU A 2 -17.07 -9.83 3.01
CA LEU A 2 -17.60 -8.98 1.93
C LEU A 2 -19.14 -8.85 1.93
N GLY A 3 -19.86 -9.94 2.18
CA GLY A 3 -21.32 -9.90 2.31
C GLY A 3 -21.81 -9.01 3.47
N TRP A 4 -21.08 -8.93 4.58
CA TRP A 4 -21.41 -8.00 5.67
C TRP A 4 -21.13 -6.56 5.29
N ALA A 5 -19.98 -6.29 4.66
CA ALA A 5 -19.67 -4.95 4.18
C ALA A 5 -20.78 -4.44 3.24
N ARG A 6 -21.22 -5.29 2.29
CA ARG A 6 -22.35 -4.97 1.42
C ARG A 6 -23.65 -4.74 2.19
N LYS A 7 -24.01 -5.64 3.12
CA LYS A 7 -25.23 -5.56 3.93
C LYS A 7 -25.33 -4.26 4.73
N TYR A 8 -24.21 -3.76 5.25
CA TYR A 8 -24.16 -2.58 6.12
C TYR A 8 -23.69 -1.31 5.41
N GLY A 9 -23.62 -1.31 4.07
CA GLY A 9 -23.24 -0.12 3.30
C GLY A 9 -21.76 0.29 3.44
N LEU A 10 -20.90 -0.61 3.91
CA LEU A 10 -19.46 -0.37 4.03
C LEU A 10 -18.74 -0.63 2.69
N ARG A 11 -17.61 0.05 2.53
CA ARG A 11 -16.67 -0.17 1.43
C ARG A 11 -15.40 -0.84 1.97
N VAL A 12 -14.71 -1.58 1.10
CA VAL A 12 -13.54 -2.38 1.47
C VAL A 12 -12.31 -1.84 0.75
N ASN A 13 -11.28 -1.53 1.53
CA ASN A 13 -9.91 -1.50 1.02
C ASN A 13 -9.37 -2.93 1.06
N LEU A 14 -9.15 -3.54 -0.10
CA LEU A 14 -8.49 -4.83 -0.17
C LEU A 14 -6.99 -4.56 -0.24
N ASP A 15 -6.21 -5.10 0.69
CA ASP A 15 -4.77 -4.83 0.75
C ASP A 15 -3.94 -6.11 0.64
N LEU A 16 -2.97 -6.11 -0.28
CA LEU A 16 -2.04 -7.21 -0.47
C LEU A 16 -0.87 -7.10 0.52
N HIS A 17 -1.10 -7.64 1.71
CA HIS A 17 -0.19 -7.48 2.84
C HIS A 17 1.09 -8.32 2.77
N THR A 18 1.11 -9.31 1.89
CA THR A 18 2.20 -10.27 1.74
C THR A 18 2.42 -10.54 0.26
N ILE A 19 3.67 -10.42 -0.18
CA ILE A 19 4.06 -10.73 -1.56
C ILE A 19 5.24 -11.71 -1.61
N PRO A 20 5.42 -12.45 -2.73
CA PRO A 20 6.51 -13.41 -2.87
C PRO A 20 7.86 -12.80 -2.51
N GLY A 21 8.63 -13.53 -1.70
CA GLY A 21 9.96 -13.10 -1.26
C GLY A 21 10.00 -12.20 -0.03
N SER A 22 8.86 -11.68 0.44
CA SER A 22 8.74 -10.60 1.43
C SER A 22 9.28 -9.26 0.95
N GLN A 23 8.49 -8.21 1.17
CA GLN A 23 8.75 -6.83 0.80
C GLN A 23 9.40 -5.99 1.90
N ASN A 24 9.40 -6.48 3.14
CA ASN A 24 9.94 -5.74 4.29
C ASN A 24 10.66 -6.62 5.32
N GLY A 25 10.60 -7.95 5.20
CA GLY A 25 11.23 -8.86 6.14
C GLY A 25 10.55 -8.94 7.50
N TYR A 26 9.41 -8.26 7.68
CA TYR A 26 8.65 -8.30 8.93
C TYR A 26 7.71 -9.52 8.95
N ASN A 27 7.34 -9.97 10.14
CA ASN A 27 6.51 -11.17 10.32
C ASN A 27 5.13 -11.08 9.62
N HIS A 28 4.51 -9.90 9.60
CA HIS A 28 3.22 -9.65 8.94
C HIS A 28 3.27 -9.68 7.40
N SER A 29 4.48 -9.74 6.80
CA SER A 29 4.66 -10.11 5.39
C SER A 29 4.64 -11.62 5.14
N GLY A 30 4.32 -12.44 6.15
CA GLY A 30 4.27 -13.90 6.08
C GLY A 30 5.64 -14.59 6.09
N LYS A 31 6.74 -13.85 5.90
CA LYS A 31 8.12 -14.35 5.97
C LYS A 31 9.02 -13.33 6.68
N PHE A 32 9.44 -13.67 7.90
CA PHE A 32 10.39 -12.87 8.66
C PHE A 32 11.83 -12.99 8.12
N GLY A 33 12.61 -11.92 8.25
CA GLY A 33 14.02 -11.86 7.90
C GLY A 33 14.29 -11.16 6.58
N GLN A 34 14.60 -11.92 5.53
CA GLN A 34 15.13 -11.35 4.29
C GLN A 34 14.04 -10.73 3.40
N VAL A 35 14.33 -9.55 2.84
CA VAL A 35 13.59 -8.95 1.73
C VAL A 35 14.11 -9.53 0.42
N ASN A 36 13.27 -10.30 -0.28
CA ASN A 36 13.59 -10.85 -1.60
C ASN A 36 12.60 -10.44 -2.69
N PHE A 37 11.63 -9.57 -2.39
CA PHE A 37 10.85 -8.89 -3.41
C PHE A 37 11.70 -7.77 -4.04
N LEU A 38 11.86 -7.77 -5.36
CA LEU A 38 12.70 -6.81 -6.11
C LEU A 38 14.16 -6.68 -5.63
N ASN A 39 14.61 -7.57 -4.75
CA ASN A 39 15.93 -7.55 -4.15
C ASN A 39 16.56 -8.95 -4.17
N GLY A 40 17.88 -9.01 -4.45
CA GLY A 40 18.63 -10.25 -4.58
C GLY A 40 18.29 -11.08 -5.83
N GLN A 41 18.85 -12.29 -5.91
CA GLN A 41 18.81 -13.13 -7.12
C GLN A 41 17.38 -13.51 -7.56
N MET A 42 16.46 -13.67 -6.60
CA MET A 42 15.05 -13.99 -6.88
C MET A 42 14.15 -12.76 -6.98
N GLY A 43 14.71 -11.54 -6.88
CA GLY A 43 13.97 -10.28 -6.83
C GLY A 43 12.95 -10.11 -7.96
N VAL A 44 13.41 -10.23 -9.21
CA VAL A 44 12.57 -10.10 -10.40
C VAL A 44 11.56 -11.24 -10.52
N ALA A 45 11.97 -12.48 -10.26
CA ALA A 45 11.06 -13.63 -10.32
C ALA A 45 9.94 -13.55 -9.26
N ASN A 46 10.26 -13.02 -8.08
CA ASN A 46 9.28 -12.75 -7.03
C ASN A 46 8.33 -11.61 -7.43
N ALA A 47 8.85 -10.55 -8.05
CA ALA A 47 8.04 -9.45 -8.55
C ALA A 47 7.08 -9.89 -9.67
N GLN A 48 7.55 -10.72 -10.61
CA GLN A 48 6.68 -11.28 -11.66
C GLN A 48 5.53 -12.10 -11.05
N ARG A 49 5.82 -12.96 -10.07
CA ARG A 49 4.77 -13.71 -9.35
C ARG A 49 3.80 -12.78 -8.61
N ALA A 50 4.29 -11.68 -8.04
CA ALA A 50 3.43 -10.67 -7.42
C ALA A 50 2.47 -10.06 -8.45
N LEU A 51 2.95 -9.70 -9.65
CA LEU A 51 2.11 -9.17 -10.73
C LEU A 51 1.03 -10.17 -11.16
N ASP A 52 1.34 -11.47 -11.20
CA ASP A 52 0.36 -12.51 -11.55
C ASP A 52 -0.78 -12.60 -10.50
N TYR A 53 -0.43 -12.47 -9.21
CA TYR A 53 -1.44 -12.38 -8.14
C TYR A 53 -2.26 -11.09 -8.23
N ILE A 54 -1.60 -9.94 -8.44
CA ILE A 54 -2.28 -8.64 -8.60
C ILE A 54 -3.24 -8.68 -9.79
N ARG A 55 -2.84 -9.29 -10.91
CA ARG A 55 -3.71 -9.51 -12.08
C ARG A 55 -4.94 -10.32 -11.72
N THR A 56 -4.73 -11.49 -11.11
CA THR A 56 -5.83 -12.39 -10.71
C THR A 56 -6.82 -11.70 -9.76
N ILE A 57 -6.30 -10.97 -8.78
CA ILE A 57 -7.12 -10.21 -7.83
C ILE A 57 -7.86 -9.08 -8.55
N THR A 58 -7.19 -8.37 -9.46
CA THR A 58 -7.80 -7.29 -10.25
C THR A 58 -8.95 -7.80 -11.09
N GLU A 59 -8.77 -8.90 -11.82
CA GLU A 59 -9.84 -9.54 -12.59
C GLU A 59 -11.01 -9.95 -11.70
N PHE A 60 -10.73 -10.50 -10.51
CA PHE A 60 -11.75 -10.83 -9.53
C PHE A 60 -12.54 -9.59 -9.06
N ILE A 61 -11.87 -8.57 -8.54
CA ILE A 61 -12.54 -7.38 -7.98
C ILE A 61 -13.19 -6.48 -9.05
N SER A 62 -12.85 -6.67 -10.32
CA SER A 62 -13.45 -5.95 -11.45
C SER A 62 -14.82 -6.48 -11.87
N GLN A 63 -15.21 -7.68 -11.40
CA GLN A 63 -16.52 -8.24 -11.71
C GLN A 63 -17.64 -7.33 -11.18
N PRO A 64 -18.81 -7.26 -11.86
CA PRO A 64 -19.91 -6.36 -11.47
C PRO A 64 -20.36 -6.49 -10.01
N GLU A 65 -20.24 -7.70 -9.45
CA GLU A 65 -20.57 -7.96 -8.05
C GLU A 65 -19.65 -7.22 -7.07
N TRP A 66 -18.36 -7.10 -7.37
CA TRP A 66 -17.33 -6.62 -6.43
C TRP A 66 -16.91 -5.18 -6.67
N LYS A 67 -17.02 -4.70 -7.91
CA LYS A 67 -16.52 -3.40 -8.37
C LYS A 67 -16.96 -2.21 -7.52
N ASN A 68 -18.21 -2.21 -7.03
CA ASN A 68 -18.74 -1.15 -6.16
C ASN A 68 -18.51 -1.39 -4.66
N LEU A 69 -18.11 -2.60 -4.28
CA LEU A 69 -17.85 -2.97 -2.89
C LEU A 69 -16.40 -2.74 -2.49
N ILE A 70 -15.46 -2.97 -3.41
CA ILE A 70 -14.02 -2.88 -3.22
C ILE A 70 -13.49 -1.70 -4.06
N PRO A 71 -13.66 -0.45 -3.62
CA PRO A 71 -13.22 0.71 -4.39
C PRO A 71 -11.71 0.95 -4.32
N VAL A 72 -10.98 0.32 -3.40
CA VAL A 72 -9.53 0.53 -3.22
C VAL A 72 -8.82 -0.82 -3.18
N PHE A 73 -7.70 -0.92 -3.89
CA PHE A 73 -6.81 -2.07 -3.89
C PHE A 73 -5.36 -1.65 -3.59
N GLY A 74 -4.88 -2.00 -2.40
CA GLY A 74 -3.48 -1.88 -1.99
C GLY A 74 -2.63 -2.97 -2.63
N ILE A 75 -1.69 -2.60 -3.49
CA ILE A 75 -0.95 -3.57 -4.31
C ILE A 75 0.28 -4.14 -3.62
N VAL A 76 0.89 -3.38 -2.70
CA VAL A 76 1.99 -3.84 -1.84
C VAL A 76 1.99 -3.04 -0.54
N ASN A 77 1.75 -3.71 0.58
CA ASN A 77 1.85 -3.11 1.90
C ASN A 77 3.31 -2.91 2.34
N GLU A 78 3.65 -1.72 2.84
CA GLU A 78 4.91 -1.44 3.56
C GLU A 78 6.19 -1.94 2.85
N ALA A 79 6.29 -1.80 1.52
CA ALA A 79 7.51 -2.15 0.80
C ALA A 79 8.71 -1.33 1.32
N LEU A 80 9.77 -1.98 1.77
CA LEU A 80 10.91 -1.30 2.41
C LEU A 80 11.80 -0.61 1.35
N LEU A 81 11.46 0.63 1.00
CA LEU A 81 12.07 1.39 -0.11
C LEU A 81 13.60 1.41 -0.02
N HIS A 82 14.15 1.69 1.16
CA HIS A 82 15.60 1.79 1.35
C HIS A 82 16.35 0.46 1.13
N THR A 83 15.66 -0.68 1.24
CA THR A 83 16.24 -2.00 0.95
C THR A 83 16.04 -2.40 -0.53
N ILE A 84 14.88 -2.09 -1.10
CA ILE A 84 14.53 -2.49 -2.48
C ILE A 84 15.18 -1.57 -3.53
N GLY A 85 15.23 -0.26 -3.23
CA GLY A 85 15.62 0.78 -4.17
C GLY A 85 14.42 1.45 -4.83
N ARG A 86 14.47 2.80 -4.88
CA ARG A 86 13.41 3.62 -5.47
C ARG A 86 13.15 3.29 -6.95
N PRO A 87 14.15 3.19 -7.85
CA PRO A 87 13.89 2.87 -9.25
C PRO A 87 13.12 1.56 -9.42
N GLN A 88 13.55 0.50 -8.74
CA GLN A 88 12.94 -0.83 -8.79
C GLN A 88 11.48 -0.78 -8.35
N LEU A 89 11.21 -0.16 -7.20
CA LEU A 89 9.86 -0.08 -6.65
C LEU A 89 8.93 0.78 -7.53
N THR A 90 9.41 1.94 -8.01
CA THR A 90 8.61 2.81 -8.89
C THR A 90 8.32 2.17 -10.25
N SER A 91 9.27 1.43 -10.83
CA SER A 91 9.06 0.68 -12.07
C SER A 91 8.01 -0.42 -11.88
N PHE A 92 8.07 -1.16 -10.76
CA PHE A 92 7.06 -2.16 -10.44
C PHE A 92 5.67 -1.55 -10.25
N TYR A 93 5.56 -0.42 -9.54
CA TYR A 93 4.28 0.27 -9.36
C TYR A 93 3.70 0.78 -10.68
N LEU A 94 4.53 1.29 -11.59
CA LEU A 94 4.08 1.69 -12.93
C LEU A 94 3.61 0.47 -13.75
N GLU A 95 4.34 -0.64 -13.72
CA GLU A 95 3.95 -1.87 -14.42
C GLU A 95 2.64 -2.44 -13.88
N ALA A 96 2.50 -2.52 -12.56
CA ALA A 96 1.25 -2.92 -11.91
C ALA A 96 0.10 -1.97 -12.25
N HIS A 97 0.36 -0.66 -12.26
CA HIS A 97 -0.61 0.35 -12.66
C HIS A 97 -1.14 0.11 -14.08
N ASP A 98 -0.23 -0.01 -15.06
CA ASP A 98 -0.59 -0.15 -16.46
C ASP A 98 -1.33 -1.47 -16.70
N MET A 99 -0.92 -2.55 -16.02
CA MET A 99 -1.60 -3.83 -16.05
C MET A 99 -3.02 -3.72 -15.48
N ILE A 100 -3.20 -3.09 -14.32
CA ILE A 100 -4.51 -2.91 -13.71
C ILE A 100 -5.41 -2.07 -14.62
N ARG A 101 -4.92 -0.94 -15.14
CA ARG A 101 -5.70 -0.07 -16.03
C ARG A 101 -6.00 -0.74 -17.37
N GLY A 102 -5.12 -1.61 -17.87
CA GLY A 102 -5.40 -2.45 -19.02
C GLY A 102 -6.58 -3.40 -18.82
N ILE A 103 -6.78 -3.90 -17.59
CA ILE A 103 -7.91 -4.78 -17.23
C ILE A 103 -9.17 -3.96 -16.96
N THR A 104 -9.05 -2.86 -16.23
CA THR A 104 -10.21 -2.14 -15.69
C THR A 104 -10.75 -1.03 -16.58
N GLY A 105 -9.91 -0.51 -17.47
CA GLY A 105 -10.13 0.76 -18.16
C GLY A 105 -9.82 1.98 -17.28
N TYR A 106 -9.98 3.16 -17.88
CA TYR A 106 -9.73 4.46 -17.26
C TYR A 106 -11.04 5.20 -16.92
N GLY A 107 -10.97 6.13 -15.98
CA GLY A 107 -12.05 7.04 -15.61
C GLY A 107 -12.96 6.49 -14.52
N GLU A 108 -13.91 7.34 -14.10
CA GLU A 108 -14.82 7.01 -13.00
C GLU A 108 -15.61 5.73 -13.29
N GLY A 109 -15.72 4.90 -12.26
CA GLY A 109 -16.44 3.64 -12.37
C GLY A 109 -15.72 2.59 -13.21
N ASN A 110 -14.40 2.66 -13.46
CA ASN A 110 -13.64 1.64 -14.20
C ASN A 110 -12.54 0.98 -13.34
N GLY A 111 -12.91 0.16 -12.36
CA GLY A 111 -11.97 -0.51 -11.45
C GLY A 111 -11.68 0.27 -10.16
N PRO A 112 -10.77 -0.21 -9.31
CA PRO A 112 -10.47 0.43 -8.03
C PRO A 112 -9.48 1.59 -8.17
N TYR A 113 -9.41 2.41 -7.12
CA TYR A 113 -8.23 3.19 -6.80
C TYR A 113 -7.07 2.23 -6.50
N ILE A 114 -5.93 2.48 -7.14
CA ILE A 114 -4.71 1.74 -6.88
C ILE A 114 -4.01 2.44 -5.71
N LEU A 115 -3.85 1.74 -4.61
CA LEU A 115 -3.19 2.24 -3.42
C LEU A 115 -1.77 1.72 -3.37
N ILE A 116 -0.81 2.64 -3.23
CA ILE A 116 0.61 2.34 -3.03
C ILE A 116 1.03 2.85 -1.65
N HIS A 117 1.81 2.07 -0.92
CA HIS A 117 2.41 2.52 0.35
C HIS A 117 3.63 3.41 0.06
N ASP A 118 3.87 4.42 0.91
CA ASP A 118 4.97 5.39 0.80
C ASP A 118 6.39 4.80 1.00
N GLY A 119 6.47 3.49 1.23
CA GLY A 119 7.68 2.75 1.55
C GLY A 119 8.48 3.30 2.72
N PHE A 120 7.80 3.98 3.65
CA PHE A 120 8.35 4.75 4.76
C PHE A 120 9.21 5.94 4.35
N ASP A 121 9.22 6.38 3.09
CA ASP A 121 10.04 7.52 2.68
C ASP A 121 9.34 8.87 2.90
N GLY A 122 8.06 8.85 3.29
CA GLY A 122 7.26 10.04 3.53
C GLY A 122 6.60 10.61 2.29
N VAL A 123 5.36 11.09 2.45
CA VAL A 123 4.50 11.61 1.37
C VAL A 123 5.17 12.61 0.42
N PRO A 124 5.92 13.63 0.89
CA PRO A 124 6.52 14.62 -0.02
C PRO A 124 7.50 14.02 -1.05
N ASN A 125 8.18 12.93 -0.72
CA ASN A 125 9.15 12.28 -1.59
C ASN A 125 8.51 11.49 -2.74
N TRP A 126 7.18 11.35 -2.73
CA TRP A 126 6.39 10.78 -3.81
C TRP A 126 5.74 11.83 -4.71
N ALA A 127 5.98 13.11 -4.45
CA ALA A 127 5.48 14.20 -5.30
C ALA A 127 5.95 14.02 -6.74
N GLY A 128 5.03 14.16 -7.70
CA GLY A 128 5.29 14.00 -9.13
C GLY A 128 5.26 12.55 -9.63
N PHE A 129 5.37 11.54 -8.75
CA PHE A 129 5.22 10.15 -9.17
C PHE A 129 3.76 9.86 -9.57
N LEU A 130 3.57 9.35 -10.80
CA LEU A 130 2.24 9.12 -11.40
C LEU A 130 1.31 10.34 -11.36
N GLN A 131 1.87 11.56 -11.42
CA GLN A 131 1.07 12.77 -11.45
C GLN A 131 0.12 12.79 -12.64
N GLY A 132 -1.15 13.08 -12.38
CA GLY A 132 -2.21 13.07 -13.39
C GLY A 132 -2.72 11.68 -13.76
N SER A 133 -2.18 10.62 -13.14
CA SER A 133 -2.69 9.27 -13.37
C SER A 133 -4.07 9.06 -12.77
N ASP A 134 -4.82 8.16 -13.39
CA ASP A 134 -6.20 7.85 -13.02
C ASP A 134 -6.25 7.03 -11.73
N ARG A 135 -6.85 7.61 -10.68
CA ARG A 135 -7.22 6.94 -9.41
C ARG A 135 -6.05 6.21 -8.76
N ILE A 136 -4.97 6.94 -8.47
CA ILE A 136 -3.88 6.52 -7.59
C ILE A 136 -4.06 7.16 -6.22
N VAL A 137 -3.79 6.41 -5.15
CA VAL A 137 -3.79 6.87 -3.76
C VAL A 137 -2.46 6.49 -3.12
N LEU A 138 -1.91 7.39 -2.31
CA LEU A 138 -0.75 7.12 -1.48
C LEU A 138 -1.21 6.81 -0.06
N ASP A 139 -0.67 5.74 0.52
CA ASP A 139 -0.92 5.31 1.89
C ASP A 139 0.32 5.53 2.76
N MET A 140 0.08 5.89 4.01
CA MET A 140 1.10 6.22 5.01
C MET A 140 0.70 5.60 6.34
N HIS A 141 1.65 4.94 6.99
CA HIS A 141 1.47 4.32 8.30
C HIS A 141 2.27 5.05 9.38
N PRO A 142 1.72 6.10 10.02
CA PRO A 142 2.39 6.76 11.13
C PRO A 142 2.35 5.87 12.37
N TYR A 143 3.52 5.52 12.88
CA TYR A 143 3.67 4.95 14.20
C TYR A 143 4.47 5.87 15.11
N PHE A 144 4.15 5.82 16.40
CA PHE A 144 4.92 6.46 17.46
C PHE A 144 5.52 5.43 18.44
N ALA A 145 5.49 4.15 18.11
CA ALA A 145 5.84 3.07 19.04
C ALA A 145 7.18 2.37 18.71
N PHE A 146 7.81 2.69 17.58
CA PHE A 146 8.91 1.88 17.02
C PHE A 146 10.22 2.64 16.83
N ASP A 147 10.35 3.85 17.39
CA ASP A 147 11.60 4.64 17.37
C ASP A 147 12.56 4.38 18.54
N GLY A 148 12.22 3.43 19.42
CA GLY A 148 13.02 3.13 20.60
C GLY A 148 12.96 4.20 21.70
N LEU A 149 12.06 5.19 21.59
CA LEU A 149 11.80 6.16 22.66
C LEU A 149 10.72 5.64 23.64
N PRO A 150 10.64 6.21 24.86
CA PRO A 150 9.59 5.83 25.83
C PRO A 150 8.17 6.07 25.31
N ASN A 151 7.98 7.11 24.48
CA ASN A 151 6.71 7.51 23.90
C ASN A 151 5.56 7.62 24.92
N ASP A 152 5.87 8.13 26.11
CA ASP A 152 4.96 8.32 27.25
C ASP A 152 4.23 9.66 27.22
N ALA A 153 4.48 10.49 26.19
CA ALA A 153 3.80 11.76 26.01
C ALA A 153 2.29 11.53 25.74
N PRO A 154 1.40 12.30 26.38
CA PRO A 154 -0.04 12.16 26.16
C PRO A 154 -0.42 12.54 24.72
N ILE A 155 -1.11 11.63 24.02
CA ILE A 155 -1.62 11.84 22.65
C ILE A 155 -2.89 12.71 22.61
N ALA A 156 -3.56 12.92 23.74
CA ALA A 156 -4.80 13.69 23.84
C ALA A 156 -4.60 14.91 24.75
N THR A 157 -3.86 15.91 24.27
CA THR A 157 -3.57 17.15 25.00
C THR A 157 -4.68 18.20 24.96
N GLY A 158 -5.86 17.87 24.41
CA GLY A 158 -7.05 18.74 24.44
C GLY A 158 -7.98 18.59 23.23
N THR A 159 -9.06 19.37 23.21
CA THR A 159 -10.08 19.44 22.14
C THR A 159 -9.78 20.51 21.09
N ASP A 160 -8.74 21.31 21.27
CA ASP A 160 -8.27 22.30 20.30
C ASP A 160 -7.66 21.55 19.10
N PRO A 161 -8.23 21.61 17.89
CA PRO A 161 -7.74 20.86 16.74
C PRO A 161 -6.29 21.19 16.34
N SER A 162 -5.78 22.35 16.73
CA SER A 162 -4.38 22.75 16.48
C SER A 162 -3.37 22.14 17.45
N LYS A 163 -3.86 21.56 18.56
CA LYS A 163 -3.07 20.95 19.65
C LYS A 163 -3.54 19.53 19.98
N ALA A 164 -4.55 19.02 19.30
CA ALA A 164 -5.06 17.67 19.45
C ALA A 164 -4.08 16.69 18.78
N GLY A 165 -3.83 15.55 19.43
CA GLY A 165 -2.90 14.52 18.93
C GLY A 165 -1.53 14.47 19.60
N GLY A 166 -1.22 15.40 20.53
CA GLY A 166 0.04 15.38 21.29
C GLY A 166 1.27 15.68 20.42
N ILE A 167 2.46 15.32 20.93
CA ILE A 167 3.70 15.42 20.16
C ILE A 167 3.72 14.25 19.17
N TRP A 168 3.36 14.54 17.92
CA TRP A 168 3.55 13.60 16.83
C TRP A 168 5.06 13.44 16.54
N PRO A 169 5.57 12.22 16.44
CA PRO A 169 6.92 12.00 15.98
C PRO A 169 7.11 12.59 14.58
N LYS A 170 8.27 13.16 14.32
CA LYS A 170 8.71 13.44 12.95
C LYS A 170 9.00 12.08 12.30
N GLN A 171 8.05 11.56 11.52
CA GLN A 171 8.16 10.38 10.64
C GLN A 171 9.10 9.29 11.20
N GLN A 172 8.55 8.35 11.98
CA GLN A 172 9.31 7.18 12.40
C GLN A 172 9.38 6.19 11.24
N HIS A 173 10.59 5.84 10.84
CA HIS A 173 10.88 4.72 9.95
C HIS A 173 10.99 3.46 10.81
N ILE A 174 10.32 2.37 10.40
CA ILE A 174 10.43 1.04 11.03
C ILE A 174 11.79 0.41 10.72
#